data_AF-A0A914JNK4-F1
#
_entry.id   AF-A0A914JNK4-F1
#
_cell.length_a   1.000
_cell.length_b   1.000
_cell.length_c   1.000
_cell.angle_alpha   90.00
_cell.angle_beta   90.00
_cell.angle_gamma   90.00
#
_symmetry.space_group_name_H-M   'P 1'
#
loop_
_entity.id
_entity.type
_entity.pdbx_description
1 polymer ?
#
loop_
_entity_poly.entity_id
_entity_poly.type
_entity_poly.pdbx_seq_one_letter_code
_entity_poly.pdbx_strand_id
1 'polypeptide(L)'
;HDTTIAALLRTLQAKMEILGRNMPEYAATLIVELWKMADTHHYVRVLYVPNVESNPVVITQYIDGCDDKEFCLKDDFVARSQLFIPTDITAECKAQ
;
A
#
# COMPACT_ATOMS: atom_id res chain seq x y z
N HIS A 1 10.57 0.47 10.22
CA HIS A 1 11.21 -0.85 10.29
C HIS A 1 10.70 -1.71 9.13
N ASP A 2 11.40 -2.79 8.82
CA ASP A 2 10.96 -3.84 7.89
C ASP A 2 9.54 -4.34 8.21
N THR A 3 9.23 -4.54 9.49
CA THR A 3 7.89 -4.91 9.98
C THR A 3 6.83 -3.88 9.62
N THR A 4 7.16 -2.59 9.61
CA THR A 4 6.24 -1.51 9.23
C THR A 4 5.84 -1.63 7.76
N ILE A 5 6.82 -1.80 6.86
CA ILE A 5 6.57 -1.94 5.42
C ILE A 5 5.83 -3.25 5.13
N ALA A 6 6.26 -4.35 5.76
CA ALA A 6 5.61 -5.64 5.58
C ALA A 6 4.18 -5.66 6.13
N ALA A 7 3.87 -4.94 7.21
CA ALA A 7 2.52 -4.80 7.74
C ALA A 7 1.66 -3.94 6.81
N LEU A 8 2.18 -2.80 6.35
CA LEU A 8 1.46 -1.92 5.43
C LEU A 8 1.17 -2.63 4.10
N LEU A 9 2.13 -3.32 3.50
CA LEU A 9 1.87 -4.11 2.28
C LEU A 9 0.83 -5.22 2.49
N ARG A 10 0.64 -5.74 3.72
CA ARG A 10 -0.43 -6.70 4.03
C ARG A 10 -1.80 -6.03 4.07
N THR A 11 -1.92 -4.83 4.67
CA THR A 11 -3.19 -4.08 4.63
C THR A 11 -3.49 -3.56 3.23
N LEU A 12 -2.46 -3.34 2.41
CA LEU A 12 -2.63 -3.06 0.98
C LEU A 12 -2.94 -4.34 0.17
N GLN A 13 -2.91 -5.53 0.78
CA GLN A 13 -3.04 -6.84 0.15
C GLN A 13 -2.02 -7.14 -0.98
N ALA A 14 -0.95 -6.35 -1.08
CA ALA A 14 0.10 -6.47 -2.11
C ALA A 14 1.33 -7.26 -1.64
N LYS A 15 1.42 -7.65 -0.36
CA LYS A 15 2.64 -8.25 0.23
C LYS A 15 3.14 -9.49 -0.51
N MET A 16 2.25 -10.38 -0.93
CA MET A 16 2.65 -11.62 -1.60
C MET A 16 3.25 -11.36 -2.98
N GLU A 17 2.67 -10.43 -3.76
CA GLU A 17 3.20 -10.05 -5.06
C GLU A 17 4.54 -9.32 -4.95
N ILE A 18 4.71 -8.45 -3.94
CA ILE A 18 5.92 -7.62 -3.81
C ILE A 18 7.07 -8.32 -3.08
N LEU A 19 6.77 -9.07 -2.01
CA LEU A 19 7.79 -9.65 -1.13
C LEU A 19 7.74 -11.18 -1.08
N GLY A 20 6.73 -11.83 -1.65
CA GLY A 20 6.53 -13.27 -1.49
C GLY A 20 6.47 -13.66 -0.02
N ARG A 21 7.32 -14.61 0.41
CA ARG A 21 7.46 -15.01 1.83
C ARG A 21 8.54 -14.24 2.59
N ASN A 22 9.25 -13.32 1.93
CA ASN A 22 10.38 -12.59 2.49
C ASN A 22 9.94 -11.35 3.30
N MET A 23 10.93 -10.68 3.89
CA MET A 23 10.83 -9.38 4.54
C MET A 23 11.50 -8.30 3.69
N PRO A 24 11.13 -7.02 3.84
CA PRO A 24 11.79 -5.91 3.15
C PRO A 24 13.29 -5.86 3.45
N GLU A 25 14.08 -5.49 2.45
CA GLU A 25 15.52 -5.29 2.61
C GLU A 25 15.83 -3.99 3.37
N TYR A 26 17.11 -3.79 3.71
CA TYR A 26 17.55 -2.55 4.34
C TYR A 26 17.29 -1.36 3.41
N ALA A 27 16.79 -0.27 4.02
CA ALA A 27 16.38 0.94 3.31
C ALA A 27 15.28 0.73 2.25
N ALA A 28 14.57 -0.40 2.30
CA ALA A 28 13.34 -0.55 1.53
C ALA A 28 12.39 0.63 1.83
N THR A 29 11.75 1.14 0.79
CA THR A 29 10.92 2.34 0.89
C THR A 29 9.60 2.09 0.17
N LEU A 30 8.49 2.42 0.84
CA LEU A 30 7.16 2.48 0.23
C LEU A 30 6.78 3.95 0.07
N ILE A 31 6.44 4.35 -1.15
CA ILE A 31 6.08 5.72 -1.49
C ILE A 31 4.60 5.72 -1.87
N VAL A 32 3.80 6.58 -1.23
CA VAL A 32 2.38 6.78 -1.55
C VAL A 32 2.22 8.22 -2.02
N GLU A 33 1.90 8.38 -3.30
CA GLU A 33 1.76 9.67 -3.96
C GLU A 33 0.27 9.99 -4.16
N LEU A 34 -0.11 11.24 -3.91
CA LEU A 34 -1.42 11.77 -4.25
C LEU A 34 -1.30 12.67 -5.48
N TRP A 35 -1.99 12.29 -6.54
CA TRP A 35 -2.00 12.98 -7.83
C TRP A 35 -3.33 13.66 -8.06
N LYS A 36 -3.31 14.84 -8.70
CA LYS A 36 -4.49 15.50 -9.25
C LYS A 36 -4.36 15.51 -10.76
N MET A 37 -5.28 14.85 -11.44
CA MET A 37 -5.29 14.77 -12.91
C MET A 37 -6.18 15.86 -13.51
N ALA A 38 -6.19 15.97 -14.84
CA ALA A 38 -6.94 17.00 -15.57
C ALA A 38 -8.46 16.93 -15.36
N ASP A 39 -8.99 15.77 -14.98
CA ASP A 39 -10.40 15.48 -14.81
C ASP A 39 -10.95 15.82 -13.41
N THR A 40 -10.21 16.63 -12.64
CA THR A 40 -10.53 17.09 -11.27
C THR A 40 -10.51 16.02 -10.18
N HIS A 41 -10.40 14.74 -10.54
CA HIS A 41 -10.28 13.65 -9.58
C HIS A 41 -8.87 13.56 -9.00
N HIS A 42 -8.78 12.91 -7.85
CA HIS A 42 -7.51 12.60 -7.21
C HIS A 42 -7.23 11.11 -7.35
N TYR A 43 -5.95 10.79 -7.51
CA TYR A 43 -5.47 9.43 -7.71
C TYR A 43 -4.32 9.13 -6.76
N VAL A 44 -4.22 7.87 -6.38
CA VAL A 44 -3.12 7.35 -5.59
C VAL A 44 -2.21 6.54 -6.51
N ARG A 45 -0.91 6.80 -6.43
CA ARG A 45 0.13 5.94 -7.02
C ARG A 45 1.03 5.44 -5.93
N VAL A 46 1.28 4.14 -5.89
CA VAL A 46 2.13 3.51 -4.88
C VAL A 46 3.36 2.93 -5.55
N LEU A 47 4.53 3.27 -5.03
CA LEU A 47 5.81 2.75 -5.49
C LEU A 47 6.52 2.00 -4.38
N TYR A 48 7.28 0.98 -4.75
CA TYR A 48 8.19 0.26 -3.89
C TYR A 48 9.62 0.38 -4.40
N VAL A 49 10.54 0.69 -3.48
CA VAL A 49 11.98 0.68 -3.72
C VAL A 49 12.56 -0.42 -2.83
N PRO A 50 13.11 -1.52 -3.39
CA PRO A 50 13.64 -2.61 -2.60
C PRO A 50 14.80 -2.21 -1.68
N ASN A 51 15.75 -1.42 -2.17
CA ASN A 51 16.95 -1.01 -1.45
C ASN A 51 17.59 0.24 -2.12
N VAL A 52 18.70 0.74 -1.57
CA VAL A 52 19.39 1.95 -2.05
C VAL A 52 19.96 1.86 -3.48
N GLU A 53 20.12 0.66 -4.02
CA GLU A 53 20.67 0.43 -5.37
C GLU A 53 19.56 0.25 -6.42
N SER A 54 18.31 0.18 -5.97
CA SER A 54 17.16 -0.10 -6.84
C SER A 54 16.41 1.16 -7.24
N ASN A 55 15.83 1.15 -8.44
CA ASN A 55 14.90 2.19 -8.86
C ASN A 55 13.48 1.94 -8.29
N PRO A 56 12.65 2.99 -8.14
CA PRO A 56 11.25 2.84 -7.76
C PRO A 56 10.45 2.04 -8.80
N VAL A 57 9.66 1.09 -8.32
CA VAL A 57 8.74 0.29 -9.15
C VAL A 57 7.31 0.62 -8.75
N VAL A 58 6.44 0.88 -9.74
CA VAL A 58 5.01 1.06 -9.48
C VAL A 58 4.39 -0.27 -9.07
N ILE A 59 3.70 -0.25 -7.94
CA ILE A 59 3.02 -1.43 -7.38
C ILE A 59 1.51 -1.22 -7.23
N THR A 60 0.98 -0.09 -7.69
CA THR A 60 -0.45 0.24 -7.60
C THR A 60 -1.32 -0.88 -8.18
N GLN A 61 -0.88 -1.57 -9.24
CA GLN A 61 -1.65 -2.66 -9.84
C GLN A 61 -1.87 -3.85 -8.90
N TYR A 62 -0.95 -4.12 -7.98
CA TYR A 62 -1.03 -5.27 -7.07
C TYR A 62 -1.88 -4.98 -5.82
N ILE A 63 -2.44 -3.79 -5.75
CA ILE A 63 -3.28 -3.35 -4.66
C ILE A 63 -4.71 -3.78 -4.95
N ASP A 64 -5.28 -4.58 -4.05
CA ASP A 64 -6.68 -5.01 -4.16
C ASP A 64 -7.62 -3.80 -4.22
N GLY A 65 -8.55 -3.82 -5.18
CA GLY A 65 -9.45 -2.69 -5.48
C GLY A 65 -8.90 -1.59 -6.40
N CYS A 66 -7.71 -1.76 -7.01
CA CYS A 66 -7.13 -0.78 -7.94
C CYS A 66 -7.04 -1.25 -9.42
N ASP A 67 -7.73 -2.34 -9.78
CA ASP A 67 -7.97 -2.86 -11.15
C ASP A 67 -6.75 -2.90 -12.10
N ASP A 68 -5.58 -3.33 -11.64
CA ASP A 68 -4.36 -3.39 -12.44
C ASP A 68 -3.89 -2.04 -13.04
N LYS A 69 -4.26 -0.90 -12.43
CA LYS A 69 -3.94 0.45 -12.93
C LYS A 69 -2.65 1.01 -12.32
N GLU A 70 -1.94 1.84 -13.07
CA GLU A 70 -0.80 2.63 -12.56
C GLU A 70 -1.24 3.65 -11.49
N PHE A 71 -2.44 4.22 -11.67
CA PHE A 71 -3.07 5.20 -10.79
C PHE A 71 -4.43 4.70 -10.34
N CYS A 72 -4.65 4.63 -9.03
CA CYS A 72 -5.89 4.19 -8.41
C CYS A 72 -6.75 5.41 -8.05
N LEU A 73 -8.06 5.38 -8.29
CA LEU A 73 -8.92 6.49 -7.88
C LEU A 73 -8.85 6.63 -6.34
N LYS A 74 -8.68 7.84 -5.83
CA LYS A 74 -8.50 8.08 -4.39
C LYS A 74 -9.68 7.54 -3.58
N ASP A 75 -10.90 7.66 -4.08
CA ASP A 75 -12.09 7.17 -3.38
C ASP A 75 -12.13 5.64 -3.32
N ASP A 76 -11.76 4.94 -4.39
CA ASP A 76 -11.64 3.46 -4.41
C ASP A 76 -10.55 2.99 -3.44
N PHE A 77 -9.39 3.64 -3.46
CA PHE A 77 -8.28 3.35 -2.56
C PHE A 77 -8.67 3.55 -1.08
N VAL A 78 -9.45 4.60 -0.78
CA VAL A 78 -9.94 4.85 0.59
C VAL A 78 -10.99 3.82 0.98
N ALA A 79 -11.96 3.54 0.12
CA ALA A 79 -13.06 2.62 0.39
C ALA A 79 -12.53 1.22 0.74
N ARG A 80 -11.61 0.69 -0.07
CA ARG A 80 -11.00 -0.62 0.20
C ARG A 80 -10.12 -0.61 1.46
N SER A 81 -9.49 0.51 1.79
CA SER A 81 -8.61 0.60 2.98
C SER A 81 -9.39 0.58 4.29
N GLN A 82 -10.68 0.95 4.30
CA GLN A 82 -11.51 0.99 5.51
C GLN A 82 -11.60 -0.38 6.21
N LEU A 83 -11.52 -1.49 5.48
CA LEU A 83 -11.53 -2.85 6.02
C LEU A 83 -10.40 -3.11 7.03
N PHE A 84 -9.32 -2.34 6.96
CA PHE A 84 -8.12 -2.51 7.79
C PHE A 84 -7.90 -1.38 8.79
N ILE A 85 -8.82 -0.43 8.87
CA ILE A 85 -8.76 0.69 9.81
C ILE A 85 -9.61 0.32 11.03
N PRO A 86 -9.01 0.15 12.22
CA PRO A 86 -9.77 -0.16 13.42
C PRO A 86 -10.68 1.02 13.79
N THR A 87 -11.89 0.71 14.25
CA THR A 87 -12.85 1.69 14.76
C THR A 87 -12.56 2.05 16.22
N ASP A 88 -12.22 1.05 17.02
CA ASP A 88 -11.73 1.20 18.39
C ASP A 88 -10.64 0.15 18.63
N ILE A 89 -9.40 0.58 18.44
CA ILE A 89 -8.23 -0.29 18.61
C ILE A 89 -8.13 -0.90 20.01
N THR A 90 -8.65 -0.22 21.04
CA THR A 90 -8.57 -0.73 22.41
C THR A 90 -9.59 -1.84 22.63
N ALA A 91 -10.80 -1.69 22.10
CA ALA A 91 -11.82 -2.73 22.16
C ALA A 91 -11.45 -3.94 21.27
N GLU A 92 -10.99 -3.68 20.05
CA GLU A 92 -10.66 -4.71 19.05
C GLU A 92 -9.42 -5.54 19.41
N CYS A 93 -8.50 -5.00 20.23
CA CYS A 93 -7.32 -5.74 20.70
C CYS A 93 -7.53 -6.48 22.04
N LYS A 94 -8.72 -6.48 22.63
CA LYS A 94 -8.99 -7.33 23.81
C LYS A 94 -8.95 -8.80 23.39
N ALA A 95 -8.22 -9.62 24.14
CA ALA A 95 -8.16 -11.06 23.90
C ALA A 95 -9.58 -11.64 23.83
N GLN A 96 -9.90 -12.29 22.71
CA GLN A 96 -11.14 -13.04 22.52
C GLN A 96 -11.11 -14.35 23.31
#